data_AF-A0A7Y2YD68-F1
#
_entry.id   AF-A0A7Y2YD68-F1
#
_cell.length_a   1.000
_cell.length_b   1.000
_cell.length_c   1.000
_cell.angle_alpha   90.00
_cell.angle_beta   90.00
_cell.angle_gamma   90.00
#
_symmetry.space_group_name_H-M   'P 1'
#
loop_
_entity.id
_entity.type
_entity.pdbx_description
1 polymer ?
#
loop_
_entity_poly.entity_id
_entity_poly.type
_entity_poly.pdbx_seq_one_letter_code
_entity_poly.pdbx_strand_id
1 'polypeptide(L)'
;MACGFGAVTLLFLILRHSVIEEVVPDPRLKAEIELLQQDVRNAEEDRTELLNSLERLELELVTARGLSERYLTDLVEVEESIQSDPEERIAKLRRTVEELERETSKMEEVEFGDKVRQFLGEGNRQYLTGLVLGGERVMILVDGSASMLADTVVNAVRRRNMEPEKRVEAPKWQWTVRTVEWLLAQLPPSSRFQVYLFNTEAFPSLPGSEGEWLDAADSLQLEEAVEGLLAFAPEGGTSLENAFTALKDFDEKPDNLFLLTDGLPTQGKKPPGSAMVSGEQRRRNFLSAVGQLPLGVPVNTILFPMEGDPEAAAMFWQFAMATRGAFITPSRDWP
;
A
#
# COMPACT_ATOMS: atom_id res chain seq x y z
N MET A 1 -94.95 -65.35 -7.20
CA MET A 1 -94.56 -63.99 -7.64
C MET A 1 -93.61 -63.41 -6.61
N ALA A 2 -92.29 -63.48 -6.82
CA ALA A 2 -91.31 -62.82 -5.96
C ALA A 2 -90.00 -62.48 -6.70
N CYS A 3 -90.07 -62.29 -8.03
CA CYS A 3 -88.91 -61.95 -8.87
C CYS A 3 -88.60 -60.43 -8.88
N GLY A 4 -89.48 -59.60 -8.32
CA GLY A 4 -89.28 -58.14 -8.28
C GLY A 4 -88.48 -57.62 -7.08
N PHE A 5 -88.41 -58.38 -5.97
CA PHE A 5 -87.81 -57.88 -4.73
C PHE A 5 -86.27 -57.93 -4.77
N GLY A 6 -85.70 -58.90 -5.48
CA GLY A 6 -84.24 -59.06 -5.62
C GLY A 6 -83.58 -57.97 -6.47
N ALA A 7 -84.29 -57.43 -7.48
CA ALA A 7 -83.73 -56.37 -8.33
C ALA A 7 -83.65 -55.02 -7.61
N VAL A 8 -84.63 -54.71 -6.75
CA VAL A 8 -84.67 -53.46 -5.99
C VAL A 8 -83.62 -53.46 -4.88
N THR A 9 -83.40 -54.59 -4.21
CA THR A 9 -82.34 -54.71 -3.19
C THR A 9 -80.94 -54.62 -3.82
N LEU A 10 -80.75 -55.16 -5.02
CA LEU A 10 -79.47 -55.04 -5.74
C LEU A 10 -79.19 -53.59 -6.15
N LEU A 11 -80.20 -52.89 -6.67
CA LEU A 11 -80.06 -51.47 -7.05
C LEU A 11 -79.74 -50.60 -5.82
N PHE A 12 -80.38 -50.86 -4.68
CA PHE A 12 -80.12 -50.15 -3.43
C PHE A 12 -78.72 -50.42 -2.87
N LEU A 13 -78.21 -51.66 -3.02
CA LEU A 13 -76.85 -52.03 -2.65
C LEU A 13 -75.81 -51.36 -3.54
N ILE A 14 -76.05 -51.29 -4.86
CA ILE A 14 -75.14 -50.63 -5.80
C ILE A 14 -75.10 -49.11 -5.55
N LEU A 15 -76.25 -48.47 -5.33
CA LEU A 15 -76.33 -47.04 -5.01
C LEU A 15 -75.68 -46.68 -3.66
N ARG A 16 -75.78 -47.57 -2.66
CA ARG A 16 -75.12 -47.36 -1.37
C ARG A 16 -73.61 -47.61 -1.43
N HIS A 17 -73.16 -48.49 -2.33
CA HIS A 17 -71.74 -48.81 -2.51
C HIS A 17 -71.04 -47.91 -3.53
N SER A 18 -71.78 -47.11 -4.31
CA SER A 18 -71.24 -46.11 -5.23
C SER A 18 -71.01 -44.74 -4.59
N VAL A 19 -71.06 -44.64 -3.25
CA VAL A 19 -70.46 -43.49 -2.57
C VAL A 19 -68.96 -43.66 -2.77
N ILE A 20 -68.45 -42.99 -3.80
CA ILE A 20 -67.03 -42.79 -4.05
C ILE A 20 -66.43 -42.40 -2.70
N GLU A 21 -65.65 -43.31 -2.09
CA GLU A 21 -64.75 -42.93 -1.01
C GLU A 21 -63.83 -41.87 -1.61
N GLU A 22 -64.14 -40.60 -1.39
CA GLU A 22 -63.13 -39.56 -1.50
C GLU A 22 -62.04 -39.96 -0.52
N VAL A 23 -60.95 -40.53 -1.06
CA VAL A 23 -59.72 -40.76 -0.33
C VAL A 23 -59.22 -39.39 0.09
N VAL A 24 -59.65 -38.93 1.27
CA VAL A 24 -59.13 -37.72 1.89
C VAL A 24 -57.64 -38.00 2.12
N PRO A 25 -56.71 -37.36 1.39
CA PRO A 25 -55.31 -37.67 1.54
C PRO A 25 -54.90 -37.32 2.97
N ASP A 26 -54.29 -38.26 3.68
CA ASP A 26 -53.84 -38.05 5.06
C ASP A 26 -52.98 -36.77 5.11
N PRO A 27 -53.38 -35.73 5.88
CA PRO A 27 -52.65 -34.48 5.96
C PRO A 27 -51.19 -34.67 6.42
N ARG A 28 -50.87 -35.77 7.12
CA ARG A 28 -49.49 -36.11 7.49
C ARG A 28 -48.64 -36.50 6.28
N LEU A 29 -49.19 -37.32 5.38
CA LEU A 29 -48.52 -37.73 4.14
C LEU A 29 -48.29 -36.54 3.19
N LYS A 30 -49.21 -35.58 3.14
CA LYS A 30 -49.02 -34.34 2.37
C LYS A 30 -47.89 -33.48 2.92
N ALA A 31 -47.83 -33.30 4.24
CA ALA A 31 -46.76 -32.55 4.90
C ALA A 31 -45.38 -33.21 4.70
N GLU A 32 -45.33 -34.54 4.74
CA GLU A 32 -44.10 -35.31 4.48
C GLU A 32 -43.64 -35.17 3.01
N ILE A 33 -44.56 -35.20 2.05
CA ILE A 33 -44.26 -34.95 0.63
C ILE A 33 -43.74 -33.53 0.43
N GLU A 34 -44.34 -32.52 1.06
CA GLU A 34 -43.88 -31.13 0.96
C GLU A 34 -42.46 -30.94 1.53
N LEU A 35 -42.16 -31.60 2.65
CA LEU A 35 -40.84 -31.56 3.28
C LEU A 35 -39.79 -32.25 2.40
N LEU A 36 -40.10 -33.43 1.85
CA LEU A 36 -39.23 -34.11 0.89
C LEU A 36 -39.00 -33.30 -0.39
N GLN A 37 -40.03 -32.61 -0.89
CA GLN A 37 -39.88 -31.73 -2.05
C GLN A 37 -39.00 -30.52 -1.74
N GLN A 38 -39.04 -30.01 -0.50
CA GLN A 38 -38.15 -28.94 -0.06
C GLN A 38 -36.71 -29.42 0.05
N ASP A 39 -36.48 -30.61 0.62
CA ASP A 39 -35.15 -31.20 0.71
C ASP A 39 -34.53 -31.45 -0.68
N VAL A 40 -35.34 -31.89 -1.64
CA VAL A 40 -34.89 -32.05 -3.04
C VAL A 40 -34.47 -30.72 -3.65
N ARG A 41 -35.24 -29.63 -3.44
CA ARG A 41 -34.88 -28.30 -3.94
C ARG A 41 -33.58 -27.79 -3.31
N ASN A 42 -33.44 -27.92 -1.99
CA ASN A 42 -32.22 -27.52 -1.30
C ASN A 42 -31.00 -28.31 -1.82
N ALA A 43 -31.16 -29.62 -2.03
CA ALA A 43 -30.09 -30.46 -2.57
C ALA A 43 -29.70 -30.08 -4.01
N GLU A 44 -30.65 -29.61 -4.83
CA GLU A 44 -30.38 -29.10 -6.18
C GLU A 44 -29.63 -27.76 -6.17
N GLU A 45 -29.97 -26.88 -5.22
CA GLU A 45 -29.26 -25.61 -4.99
C GLU A 45 -27.82 -25.86 -4.52
N ASP A 46 -27.64 -26.69 -3.48
CA ASP A 46 -26.34 -27.08 -2.94
C ASP A 46 -25.45 -27.70 -4.03
N ARG A 47 -26.03 -28.56 -4.88
CA ARG A 47 -25.34 -29.18 -6.01
C ARG A 47 -24.83 -28.13 -6.99
N THR A 48 -25.62 -27.09 -7.25
CA THR A 48 -25.25 -26.02 -8.18
C THR A 48 -24.11 -25.17 -7.60
N GLU A 49 -24.15 -24.87 -6.30
CA GLU A 49 -23.09 -24.14 -5.61
C GLU A 49 -21.76 -24.92 -5.61
N LEU A 50 -21.83 -26.23 -5.37
CA LEU A 50 -20.65 -27.10 -5.42
C LEU A 50 -20.04 -27.17 -6.83
N LEU A 51 -20.86 -27.22 -7.88
CA LEU A 51 -20.38 -27.22 -9.26
C LEU A 51 -19.68 -25.90 -9.62
N ASN A 52 -20.25 -24.76 -9.22
CA ASN A 52 -19.62 -23.45 -9.43
C ASN A 52 -18.31 -23.29 -8.65
N SER A 53 -18.24 -23.90 -7.46
CA SER A 53 -17.02 -23.91 -6.64
C SER A 53 -15.95 -24.79 -7.28
N LEU A 54 -16.33 -25.93 -7.86
CA LEU A 54 -15.43 -26.81 -8.59
C LEU A 54 -14.85 -26.11 -9.83
N GLU A 55 -15.67 -25.43 -10.63
CA GLU A 55 -15.22 -24.69 -11.81
C GLU A 55 -14.20 -23.60 -11.44
N ARG A 56 -14.43 -22.89 -10.33
CA ARG A 56 -13.50 -21.89 -9.81
C ARG A 56 -12.16 -22.50 -9.40
N LEU A 57 -12.19 -23.62 -8.68
CA LEU A 57 -10.99 -24.34 -8.27
C LEU A 57 -10.22 -24.88 -9.49
N GLU A 58 -10.90 -25.35 -10.53
CA GLU A 58 -10.25 -25.77 -11.79
C GLU A 58 -9.54 -24.60 -12.48
N LEU A 59 -10.15 -23.41 -12.54
CA LEU A 59 -9.54 -22.20 -13.08
C LEU A 59 -8.31 -21.75 -12.27
N GLU A 60 -8.38 -21.78 -10.94
CA GLU A 60 -7.24 -21.48 -10.07
C GLU A 60 -6.10 -22.50 -10.26
N LEU A 61 -6.43 -23.77 -10.47
CA LEU A 61 -5.44 -24.83 -10.71
C LEU A 61 -4.74 -24.64 -12.06
N VAL A 62 -5.47 -24.25 -13.11
CA VAL A 62 -4.90 -23.93 -14.43
C VAL A 62 -3.96 -22.72 -14.35
N THR A 63 -4.38 -21.65 -13.67
CA THR A 63 -3.52 -20.46 -13.51
C THR A 63 -2.26 -20.75 -12.68
N ALA A 64 -2.40 -21.50 -11.59
CA ALA A 64 -1.26 -21.93 -10.77
C ALA A 64 -0.28 -22.82 -11.55
N ARG A 65 -0.77 -23.76 -12.37
CA ARG A 65 0.08 -24.59 -13.25
C ARG A 65 0.81 -23.74 -14.28
N GLY A 66 0.12 -22.80 -14.94
CA GLY A 66 0.74 -21.90 -15.92
C GLY A 66 1.82 -21.00 -15.32
N LEU A 67 1.65 -20.53 -14.08
CA LEU A 67 2.68 -19.81 -13.35
C LEU A 67 3.88 -20.71 -13.02
N SER A 68 3.64 -21.95 -12.56
CA SER A 68 4.70 -22.90 -12.27
C SER A 68 5.53 -23.28 -13.50
N GLU A 69 4.92 -23.43 -14.68
CA GLU A 69 5.64 -23.71 -15.92
C GLU A 69 6.53 -22.54 -16.34
N ARG A 70 6.08 -21.29 -16.16
CA ARG A 70 6.92 -20.10 -16.39
C ARG A 70 8.12 -20.07 -15.45
N TYR A 71 7.89 -20.28 -14.15
CA TYR A 71 8.98 -20.33 -13.17
C TYR A 71 10.02 -21.42 -13.47
N LEU A 72 9.58 -22.59 -13.95
CA LEU A 72 10.50 -23.65 -14.36
C LEU A 72 11.26 -23.29 -15.64
N THR A 73 10.63 -22.58 -16.57
CA THR A 73 11.30 -22.09 -17.79
C THR A 73 12.36 -21.06 -17.45
N ASP A 74 12.03 -20.09 -16.58
CA ASP A 74 12.96 -19.06 -16.12
C ASP A 74 14.15 -19.67 -15.36
N LEU A 75 13.91 -20.72 -14.56
CA LEU A 75 14.97 -21.45 -13.86
C LEU A 75 15.91 -22.19 -14.82
N VAL A 76 15.39 -22.81 -15.88
CA VAL A 76 16.20 -23.48 -16.91
C VAL A 76 17.04 -22.46 -17.68
N GLU A 77 16.46 -21.30 -18.03
CA GLU A 77 17.20 -20.23 -18.71
C GLU A 77 18.32 -19.67 -17.82
N VAL A 78 18.08 -19.54 -16.51
CA VAL A 78 19.10 -19.15 -15.55
C VAL A 78 20.19 -20.22 -15.41
N GLU A 79 19.84 -21.51 -15.31
CA GLU A 79 20.82 -22.60 -15.24
C GLU A 79 21.68 -22.72 -16.51
N GLU A 80 21.08 -22.61 -17.70
CA GLU A 80 21.83 -22.58 -18.95
C GLU A 80 22.76 -21.35 -19.02
N SER A 81 22.34 -20.20 -18.46
CA SER A 81 23.16 -18.99 -18.39
C SER A 81 24.35 -19.06 -17.43
N ILE A 82 24.34 -20.02 -16.49
CA ILE A 82 25.42 -20.27 -15.52
C ILE A 82 26.49 -21.21 -16.12
N GLN A 83 26.15 -22.01 -17.13
CA GLN A 83 27.07 -22.97 -17.77
C GLN A 83 27.87 -22.41 -18.96
N SER A 84 27.55 -21.22 -19.47
CA SER A 84 28.26 -20.59 -20.60
C SER A 84 29.49 -19.77 -20.18
N ASP A 85 30.55 -19.82 -20.99
CA ASP A 85 31.86 -19.17 -20.77
C ASP A 85 31.71 -17.64 -20.53
N PRO A 86 32.24 -17.08 -19.42
CA PRO A 86 32.05 -15.68 -19.03
C PRO A 86 32.40 -14.63 -20.10
N GLU A 87 33.35 -14.90 -21.01
CA GLU A 87 33.68 -13.97 -22.10
C GLU A 87 32.59 -13.87 -23.16
N GLU A 88 31.94 -14.99 -23.49
CA GLU A 88 30.83 -15.02 -24.45
C GLU A 88 29.59 -14.32 -23.86
N ARG A 89 29.42 -14.43 -22.53
CA ARG A 89 28.37 -13.75 -21.76
C ARG A 89 28.54 -12.23 -21.79
N ILE A 90 29.76 -11.72 -21.58
CA ILE A 90 30.08 -10.28 -21.68
C ILE A 90 29.87 -9.78 -23.10
N ALA A 91 30.26 -10.57 -24.11
CA ALA A 91 30.07 -10.20 -25.51
C ALA A 91 28.59 -10.12 -25.90
N LYS A 92 27.76 -11.08 -25.45
CA LYS A 92 26.31 -11.08 -25.71
C LYS A 92 25.62 -9.93 -24.98
N LEU A 93 25.95 -9.71 -23.71
CA LEU A 93 25.41 -8.58 -22.93
C LEU A 93 25.78 -7.23 -23.55
N ARG A 94 27.02 -7.06 -24.03
CA ARG A 94 27.42 -5.83 -24.75
C ARG A 94 26.60 -5.62 -26.02
N ARG A 95 26.34 -6.67 -26.80
CA ARG A 95 25.48 -6.56 -27.99
C ARG A 95 24.04 -6.21 -27.63
N THR A 96 23.49 -6.82 -26.57
CA THR A 96 22.13 -6.52 -26.11
C THR A 96 22.01 -5.09 -25.61
N VAL A 97 23.03 -4.57 -24.89
CA VAL A 97 23.09 -3.15 -24.50
C VAL A 97 23.14 -2.25 -25.73
N GLU A 98 23.98 -2.57 -26.72
CA GLU A 98 24.11 -1.77 -27.94
C GLU A 98 22.85 -1.78 -28.82
N GLU A 99 22.09 -2.88 -28.77
CA GLU A 99 20.80 -3.03 -29.47
C GLU A 99 19.69 -2.25 -28.73
N LEU A 100 19.66 -2.31 -27.41
CA LEU A 100 18.78 -1.51 -26.56
C LEU A 100 19.08 -0.02 -26.67
N GLU A 101 20.35 0.39 -26.73
CA GLU A 101 20.76 1.79 -26.96
C GLU A 101 20.33 2.29 -28.36
N ARG A 102 20.30 1.41 -29.36
CA ARG A 102 19.75 1.73 -30.69
C ARG A 102 18.23 1.81 -30.71
N GLU A 103 17.54 1.02 -29.89
CA GLU A 103 16.10 1.12 -29.73
C GLU A 103 15.71 2.37 -28.93
N THR A 104 16.42 2.71 -27.86
CA THR A 104 16.19 3.93 -27.09
C THR A 104 16.48 5.17 -27.91
N SER A 105 17.58 5.24 -28.67
CA SER A 105 17.85 6.38 -29.56
C SER A 105 16.81 6.54 -30.67
N LYS A 106 16.24 5.45 -31.19
CA LYS A 106 15.09 5.51 -32.12
C LYS A 106 13.79 5.95 -31.46
N MET A 107 13.61 5.67 -30.16
CA MET A 107 12.48 6.18 -29.37
C MET A 107 12.66 7.66 -28.98
N GLU A 108 13.89 8.10 -28.70
CA GLU A 108 14.24 9.49 -28.36
C GLU A 108 14.01 10.45 -29.55
N GLU A 109 14.30 10.05 -30.79
CA GLU A 109 14.00 10.85 -31.99
C GLU A 109 12.49 10.99 -32.29
N VAL A 110 11.65 10.08 -31.78
CA VAL A 110 10.19 10.11 -31.97
C VAL A 110 9.47 10.80 -30.79
N GLU A 111 10.04 10.80 -29.58
CA GLU A 111 9.43 11.39 -28.39
C GLU A 111 9.73 12.89 -28.16
N PHE A 112 10.78 13.46 -28.75
CA PHE A 112 11.09 14.89 -28.58
C PHE A 112 10.17 15.85 -29.35
N GLY A 113 9.38 15.32 -30.29
CA GLY A 113 8.49 16.12 -31.16
C GLY A 113 7.05 16.30 -30.68
N ASP A 114 6.56 15.47 -29.75
CA ASP A 114 5.11 15.39 -29.46
C ASP A 114 4.70 15.47 -27.98
N LYS A 115 5.64 15.58 -27.02
CA LYS A 115 5.32 15.82 -25.59
C LYS A 115 5.10 17.29 -25.22
N VAL A 116 4.77 18.13 -26.21
CA VAL A 116 4.18 19.46 -26.00
C VAL A 116 2.80 19.50 -26.67
N ARG A 117 1.86 18.69 -26.19
CA ARG A 117 0.44 19.07 -26.16
C ARG A 117 -0.42 18.14 -25.30
N GLN A 118 -1.01 18.78 -24.29
CA GLN A 118 -2.30 18.46 -23.65
C GLN A 118 -2.33 17.24 -22.72
N PHE A 119 -2.02 17.50 -21.45
CA PHE A 119 -3.04 17.34 -20.41
C PHE A 119 -3.06 18.59 -19.53
N LEU A 120 -3.89 19.56 -19.93
CA LEU A 120 -4.42 20.57 -19.03
C LEU A 120 -5.44 19.85 -18.13
N GLY A 121 -5.00 19.52 -16.91
CA GLY A 121 -5.81 18.93 -15.86
C GLY A 121 -4.97 18.78 -14.59
N GLU A 122 -5.12 19.73 -13.68
CA GLU A 122 -4.52 19.85 -12.33
C GLU A 122 -3.59 18.72 -11.84
N GLY A 123 -2.28 19.01 -11.84
CA GLY A 123 -1.26 18.36 -11.01
C GLY A 123 -0.62 17.09 -11.61
N ASN A 124 0.72 17.10 -11.73
CA ASN A 124 1.53 15.91 -12.03
C ASN A 124 1.31 14.82 -10.96
N ARG A 125 0.30 13.99 -11.16
CA ARG A 125 0.02 12.81 -10.34
C ARG A 125 0.68 11.59 -10.98
N GLN A 126 1.56 10.93 -10.24
CA GLN A 126 2.01 9.59 -10.59
C GLN A 126 0.83 8.64 -10.33
N TYR A 127 0.09 8.25 -11.37
CA TYR A 127 -1.16 7.48 -11.25
C TYR A 127 -1.04 6.15 -10.49
N LEU A 128 0.18 5.61 -10.35
CA LEU A 128 0.45 4.36 -9.64
C LEU A 128 0.58 4.53 -8.11
N THR A 129 1.02 5.69 -7.62
CA THR A 129 1.24 5.93 -6.18
C THR A 129 0.32 7.01 -5.60
N GLY A 130 -0.33 7.80 -6.46
CA GLY A 130 -1.15 8.94 -6.04
C GLY A 130 -0.34 10.12 -5.49
N LEU A 131 1.00 10.01 -5.46
CA LEU A 131 1.89 11.08 -5.02
C LEU A 131 1.79 12.26 -6.00
N VAL A 132 1.56 13.45 -5.44
CA VAL A 132 1.66 14.71 -6.19
C VAL A 132 3.13 15.09 -6.19
N LEU A 133 3.85 14.70 -7.24
CA LEU A 133 5.26 15.04 -7.44
C LEU A 133 5.30 16.40 -8.15
N GLY A 134 5.32 17.47 -7.35
CA GLY A 134 5.30 18.84 -7.86
C GLY A 134 5.05 19.88 -6.76
N GLY A 135 5.14 21.14 -7.15
CA GLY A 135 5.11 22.29 -6.25
C GLY A 135 6.22 23.28 -6.62
N GLU A 136 6.00 24.56 -6.37
CA GLU A 136 7.04 25.59 -6.38
C GLU A 136 7.96 25.48 -5.16
N ARG A 137 7.48 24.94 -4.02
CA ARG A 137 8.20 24.87 -2.74
C ARG A 137 7.90 23.57 -2.01
N VAL A 138 8.73 22.57 -2.27
CA VAL A 138 8.57 21.20 -1.76
C VAL A 138 9.39 21.00 -0.49
N MET A 139 8.71 20.70 0.62
CA MET A 139 9.37 20.33 1.88
C MET A 139 9.42 18.81 2.03
N ILE A 140 10.59 18.25 2.35
CA ILE A 140 10.75 16.82 2.65
C ILE A 140 11.17 16.69 4.12
N LEU A 141 10.28 16.16 4.94
CA LEU A 141 10.53 15.86 6.35
C LEU A 141 10.90 14.38 6.51
N VAL A 142 12.06 14.11 7.07
CA VAL A 142 12.61 12.77 7.27
C VAL A 142 12.72 12.47 8.76
N ASP A 143 12.00 11.46 9.22
CA ASP A 143 12.13 10.97 10.59
C ASP A 143 13.53 10.36 10.78
N GLY A 144 14.30 10.95 11.68
CA GLY A 144 15.64 10.55 12.08
C GLY A 144 15.68 9.89 13.45
N SER A 145 14.56 9.34 13.93
CA SER A 145 14.48 8.69 15.23
C SER A 145 15.13 7.30 15.26
N ALA A 146 15.35 6.77 16.47
CA ALA A 146 15.96 5.45 16.63
C ALA A 146 15.12 4.29 16.03
N SER A 147 13.81 4.46 15.87
CA SER A 147 12.93 3.46 15.26
C SER A 147 13.20 3.28 13.76
N MET A 148 13.75 4.29 13.11
CA MET A 148 14.15 4.25 11.69
C MET A 148 15.35 3.34 11.40
N LEU A 149 15.97 2.78 12.44
CA LEU A 149 17.06 1.81 12.31
C LEU A 149 16.58 0.38 12.05
N ALA A 150 15.34 0.03 12.38
CA ALA A 150 14.83 -1.34 12.18
C ALA A 150 13.30 -1.44 12.25
N ASP A 151 12.76 -2.53 11.69
CA ASP A 151 11.31 -2.76 11.69
C ASP A 151 10.78 -3.28 13.03
N THR A 152 11.64 -3.88 13.86
CA THR A 152 11.26 -4.42 15.18
C THR A 152 11.84 -3.60 16.31
N VAL A 153 11.08 -3.44 17.40
CA VAL A 153 11.46 -2.62 18.56
C VAL A 153 12.78 -3.08 19.16
N VAL A 154 12.98 -4.40 19.28
CA VAL A 154 14.21 -4.98 19.84
C VAL A 154 15.42 -4.63 18.98
N ASN A 155 15.30 -4.74 17.65
CA ASN A 155 16.39 -4.44 16.74
C ASN A 155 16.68 -2.94 16.66
N ALA A 156 15.67 -2.09 16.75
CA ALA A 156 15.83 -0.64 16.81
C ALA A 156 16.61 -0.24 18.08
N VAL A 157 16.24 -0.78 19.25
CA VAL A 157 16.98 -0.53 20.50
C VAL A 157 18.41 -1.06 20.43
N ARG A 158 18.63 -2.25 19.84
CA ARG A 158 19.97 -2.82 19.68
C ARG A 158 20.85 -1.93 18.79
N ARG A 159 20.32 -1.46 17.65
CA ARG A 159 21.07 -0.60 16.71
C ARG A 159 21.29 0.80 17.27
N ARG A 160 20.34 1.35 18.01
CA ARG A 160 20.49 2.65 18.69
C ARG A 160 21.72 2.71 19.59
N ASN A 161 22.07 1.59 20.23
CA ASN A 161 23.23 1.51 21.12
C ASN A 161 24.54 1.14 20.38
N MET A 162 24.53 1.09 19.04
CA MET A 162 25.73 0.91 18.23
C MET A 162 26.39 2.25 17.91
N GLU A 163 27.66 2.18 17.50
CA GLU A 163 28.40 3.33 16.99
C GLU A 163 27.66 4.01 15.82
N PRO A 164 27.77 5.35 15.67
CA PRO A 164 27.07 6.12 14.63
C PRO A 164 27.24 5.54 13.22
N GLU A 165 28.42 5.06 12.85
CA GLU A 165 28.71 4.53 11.52
C GLU A 165 27.84 3.31 11.20
N LYS A 166 27.61 2.44 12.21
CA LYS A 166 26.73 1.27 12.06
C LYS A 166 25.25 1.63 12.04
N ARG A 167 24.89 2.78 12.61
CA ARG A 167 23.50 3.28 12.58
C ARG A 167 23.16 3.80 11.19
N VAL A 168 24.10 4.50 10.55
CA VAL A 168 23.97 4.94 9.16
C VAL A 168 23.79 3.74 8.21
N GLU A 169 24.48 2.63 8.43
CA GLU A 169 24.36 1.42 7.59
C GLU A 169 23.06 0.63 7.81
N ALA A 170 22.15 1.08 8.68
CA ALA A 170 20.93 0.35 8.97
C ALA A 170 20.06 0.17 7.71
N PRO A 171 19.59 -1.04 7.37
CA PRO A 171 18.86 -1.28 6.12
C PRO A 171 17.62 -0.39 5.93
N LYS A 172 16.87 -0.14 7.01
CA LYS A 172 15.68 0.74 7.00
C LYS A 172 16.06 2.21 6.80
N TRP A 173 17.16 2.66 7.40
CA TRP A 173 17.67 4.02 7.19
C TRP A 173 18.16 4.21 5.76
N GLN A 174 18.97 3.28 5.25
CA GLN A 174 19.42 3.28 3.85
C GLN A 174 18.25 3.28 2.86
N TRP A 175 17.18 2.56 3.16
CA TRP A 175 15.95 2.60 2.37
C TRP A 175 15.25 3.96 2.41
N THR A 176 15.21 4.60 3.58
CA THR A 176 14.68 5.95 3.75
C THR A 176 15.49 6.96 2.93
N VAL A 177 16.83 6.90 2.99
CA VAL A 177 17.71 7.79 2.21
C VAL A 177 17.50 7.61 0.71
N ARG A 178 17.46 6.37 0.20
CA ARG A 178 17.15 6.10 -1.22
C ARG A 178 15.79 6.66 -1.64
N THR A 179 14.79 6.61 -0.74
CA THR A 179 13.48 7.20 -1.00
C THR A 179 13.56 8.71 -1.16
N VAL A 180 14.35 9.40 -0.33
CA VAL A 180 14.54 10.85 -0.45
C VAL A 180 15.29 11.19 -1.72
N GLU A 181 16.37 10.46 -2.03
CA GLU A 181 17.13 10.62 -3.28
C GLU A 181 16.21 10.49 -4.50
N TRP A 182 15.35 9.47 -4.51
CA TRP A 182 14.35 9.30 -5.56
C TRP A 182 13.35 10.47 -5.62
N LEU A 183 12.84 10.95 -4.47
CA LEU A 183 11.92 12.10 -4.44
C LEU A 183 12.58 13.36 -5.02
N LEU A 184 13.83 13.63 -4.64
CA LEU A 184 14.61 14.77 -5.10
C LEU A 184 14.83 14.70 -6.62
N ALA A 185 15.14 13.51 -7.16
CA ALA A 185 15.33 13.30 -8.59
C ALA A 185 14.05 13.52 -9.44
N GLN A 186 12.87 13.43 -8.83
CA GLN A 186 11.58 13.67 -9.51
C GLN A 186 11.12 15.13 -9.45
N LEU A 187 11.85 16.01 -8.76
CA LEU A 187 11.46 17.40 -8.63
C LEU A 187 11.60 18.15 -9.95
N PRO A 188 10.63 19.01 -10.33
CA PRO A 188 10.78 19.88 -11.49
C PRO A 188 11.99 20.84 -11.30
N PRO A 189 12.78 21.12 -12.34
CA PRO A 189 13.90 22.07 -12.24
C PRO A 189 13.47 23.49 -11.85
N SER A 190 12.21 23.86 -12.04
CA SER A 190 11.67 25.17 -11.63
C SER A 190 11.20 25.21 -10.16
N SER A 191 11.31 24.08 -9.45
CA SER A 191 10.87 23.98 -8.06
C SER A 191 12.00 24.35 -7.10
N ARG A 192 11.60 24.81 -5.93
CA ARG A 192 12.50 24.94 -4.79
C ARG A 192 12.21 23.82 -3.80
N PHE A 193 13.24 23.37 -3.10
CA PHE A 193 13.13 22.26 -2.18
C PHE A 193 13.86 22.55 -0.88
N GLN A 194 13.51 21.78 0.15
CA GLN A 194 14.27 21.73 1.38
C GLN A 194 14.05 20.39 2.06
N VAL A 195 15.11 19.82 2.64
CA VAL A 195 15.10 18.53 3.33
C VAL A 195 15.42 18.76 4.79
N TYR A 196 14.50 18.41 5.67
CA TYR A 196 14.67 18.51 7.12
C TYR A 196 14.66 17.13 7.73
N LEU A 197 15.63 16.85 8.57
CA LEU A 197 15.58 15.72 9.48
C LEU A 197 14.91 16.14 10.77
N PHE A 198 14.13 15.22 11.35
CA PHE A 198 13.55 15.45 12.65
C PHE A 198 13.58 14.22 13.53
N ASN A 199 13.85 14.43 14.82
CA ASN A 199 13.72 13.44 15.87
C ASN A 199 13.06 14.10 17.08
N THR A 200 13.79 14.38 18.15
CA THR A 200 13.37 15.27 19.22
C THR A 200 13.44 16.75 18.83
N GLU A 201 14.29 17.09 17.86
CA GLU A 201 14.45 18.43 17.28
C GLU A 201 14.31 18.35 15.76
N ALA A 202 14.32 19.48 15.05
CA ALA A 202 14.26 19.53 13.60
C ALA A 202 15.37 20.44 13.06
N PHE A 203 16.10 19.97 12.05
CA PHE A 203 17.24 20.66 11.46
C PHE A 203 17.34 20.32 9.96
N PRO A 204 17.90 21.23 9.14
CA PRO A 204 18.09 20.97 7.71
C PRO A 204 19.14 19.87 7.51
N SER A 205 19.03 19.11 6.40
CA SER A 205 20.07 18.15 6.03
C SER A 205 21.34 18.85 5.56
N LEU A 206 21.22 20.02 4.94
CA LEU A 206 22.32 20.90 4.56
C LEU A 206 22.54 21.99 5.62
N PRO A 207 23.62 21.94 6.43
CA PRO A 207 23.88 22.93 7.46
C PRO A 207 24.01 24.35 6.87
N GLY A 208 23.41 25.35 7.52
CA GLY A 208 23.44 26.74 7.03
C GLY A 208 22.34 27.11 6.05
N SER A 209 21.41 26.19 5.74
CA SER A 209 20.23 26.43 4.90
C SER A 209 18.94 26.63 5.72
N GLU A 210 19.05 26.92 7.02
CA GLU A 210 17.91 27.03 7.93
C GLU A 210 16.91 28.11 7.47
N GLY A 211 15.66 27.70 7.19
CA GLY A 211 14.60 28.62 6.75
C GLY A 211 14.74 29.11 5.31
N GLU A 212 15.74 28.63 4.58
CA GLU A 212 15.98 28.96 3.17
C GLU A 212 15.55 27.84 2.23
N TRP A 213 15.13 28.24 1.03
CA TRP A 213 14.70 27.36 -0.04
C TRP A 213 15.84 27.13 -1.02
N LEU A 214 16.21 25.86 -1.23
CA LEU A 214 17.23 25.43 -2.20
C LEU A 214 16.61 25.31 -3.59
N ASP A 215 17.42 25.44 -4.65
CA ASP A 215 16.97 25.37 -6.04
C ASP A 215 17.12 23.94 -6.57
N ALA A 216 16.03 23.34 -7.05
CA ALA A 216 16.06 21.99 -7.61
C ALA A 216 16.81 21.92 -8.96
N ALA A 217 17.09 23.05 -9.61
CA ALA A 217 17.97 23.09 -10.78
C ALA A 217 19.47 22.97 -10.41
N ASP A 218 19.84 23.18 -9.15
CA ASP A 218 21.23 23.09 -8.69
C ASP A 218 21.54 21.66 -8.26
N SER A 219 22.23 20.92 -9.13
CA SER A 219 22.63 19.54 -8.86
C SER A 219 23.55 19.41 -7.64
N LEU A 220 24.36 20.43 -7.33
CA LEU A 220 25.24 20.40 -6.18
C LEU A 220 24.43 20.47 -4.88
N GLN A 221 23.43 21.35 -4.82
CA GLN A 221 22.54 21.44 -3.64
C GLN A 221 21.76 20.15 -3.40
N LEU A 222 21.33 19.46 -4.47
CA LEU A 222 20.68 18.17 -4.37
C LEU A 222 21.63 17.10 -3.79
N GLU A 223 22.86 17.03 -4.29
CA GLU A 223 23.89 16.10 -3.82
C GLU A 223 24.25 16.35 -2.36
N GLU A 224 24.54 17.61 -1.99
CA GLU A 224 24.88 18.00 -0.61
C GLU A 224 23.74 17.70 0.37
N ALA A 225 22.48 17.88 -0.04
CA ALA A 225 21.33 17.53 0.79
C ALA A 225 21.22 16.02 1.06
N VAL A 226 21.55 15.17 0.07
CA VAL A 226 21.60 13.70 0.22
C VAL A 226 22.81 13.27 1.05
N GLU A 227 23.98 13.88 0.85
CA GLU A 227 25.16 13.63 1.68
C GLU A 227 24.90 13.94 3.15
N GLY A 228 24.18 15.03 3.44
CA GLY A 228 23.74 15.36 4.80
C GLY A 228 22.88 14.27 5.45
N LEU A 229 22.00 13.63 4.69
CA LEU A 229 21.22 12.48 5.15
C LEU A 229 22.10 11.24 5.37
N LEU A 230 23.05 10.98 4.47
CA LEU A 230 23.98 9.85 4.59
C LEU A 230 24.92 10.01 5.79
N ALA A 231 25.30 11.22 6.15
CA ALA A 231 26.13 11.49 7.32
C ALA A 231 25.35 11.41 8.65
N PHE A 232 24.02 11.52 8.60
CA PHE A 232 23.20 11.54 9.81
C PHE A 232 22.96 10.15 10.39
N ALA A 233 23.22 9.99 11.70
CA ALA A 233 22.98 8.76 12.44
C ALA A 233 21.66 8.84 13.23
N PRO A 234 20.62 8.07 12.86
CA PRO A 234 19.31 8.16 13.53
C PRO A 234 19.34 7.86 15.03
N GLU A 235 18.61 8.65 15.81
CA GLU A 235 18.60 8.59 17.26
C GLU A 235 17.45 9.30 17.94
N GLY A 236 17.26 9.00 19.23
CA GLY A 236 16.23 9.63 20.04
C GLY A 236 14.81 9.15 19.73
N GLY A 237 13.83 9.94 20.17
CA GLY A 237 12.40 9.75 19.89
C GLY A 237 11.95 10.58 18.69
N THR A 238 10.62 10.68 18.52
CA THR A 238 10.00 11.32 17.35
C THR A 238 9.06 12.43 17.81
N SER A 239 9.31 13.66 17.35
CA SER A 239 8.52 14.86 17.60
C SER A 239 8.10 15.52 16.29
N LEU A 240 6.96 15.06 15.76
CA LEU A 240 6.36 15.65 14.57
C LEU A 240 5.93 17.12 14.81
N GLU A 241 5.62 17.47 16.05
CA GLU A 241 5.26 18.84 16.44
C GLU A 241 6.43 19.81 16.22
N ASN A 242 7.65 19.40 16.56
CA ASN A 242 8.85 20.22 16.34
C ASN A 242 9.17 20.34 14.85
N ALA A 243 9.00 19.26 14.07
CA ALA A 243 9.17 19.29 12.62
C ALA A 243 8.21 20.28 11.94
N PHE A 244 6.91 20.24 12.28
CA PHE A 244 5.95 21.20 11.73
C PHE A 244 6.11 22.62 12.26
N THR A 245 6.67 22.78 13.46
CA THR A 245 6.98 24.12 13.99
C THR A 245 8.12 24.78 13.21
N ALA A 246 9.14 24.02 12.79
CA ALA A 246 10.25 24.54 11.99
C ALA A 246 9.80 25.10 10.63
N LEU A 247 8.67 24.62 10.09
CA LEU A 247 8.07 25.18 8.86
C LEU A 247 7.64 26.65 9.00
N LYS A 248 7.48 27.15 10.22
CA LYS A 248 7.10 28.54 10.50
C LYS A 248 8.27 29.51 10.36
N ASP A 249 9.50 29.00 10.34
CA ASP A 249 10.70 29.81 10.21
C ASP A 249 10.98 30.22 8.75
N PHE A 250 10.24 29.65 7.80
CA PHE A 250 10.31 30.00 6.38
C PHE A 250 9.43 31.22 6.05
N ASP A 251 9.98 32.18 5.32
CA ASP A 251 9.24 33.35 4.83
C ASP A 251 8.08 32.94 3.91
N GLU A 252 8.36 32.03 2.98
CA GLU A 252 7.36 31.44 2.09
C GLU A 252 7.05 30.01 2.54
N LYS A 253 5.77 29.70 2.75
CA LYS A 253 5.33 28.37 3.18
C LYS A 253 5.52 27.32 2.08
N PRO A 254 5.77 26.05 2.44
CA PRO A 254 5.71 24.95 1.49
C PRO A 254 4.34 24.88 0.84
N ASP A 255 4.31 24.53 -0.45
CA ASP A 255 3.07 24.23 -1.16
C ASP A 255 2.82 22.72 -1.29
N ASN A 256 3.83 21.91 -1.00
CA ASN A 256 3.73 20.46 -0.92
C ASN A 256 4.69 19.94 0.16
N LEU A 257 4.25 18.93 0.93
CA LEU A 257 5.06 18.35 2.00
C LEU A 257 5.11 16.83 1.86
N PHE A 258 6.31 16.27 1.84
CA PHE A 258 6.56 14.84 1.98
C PHE A 258 6.97 14.54 3.42
N LEU A 259 6.32 13.58 4.04
CA LEU A 259 6.62 13.11 5.39
C LEU A 259 7.03 11.64 5.32
N LEU A 260 8.29 11.38 5.65
CA LEU A 260 8.86 10.04 5.75
C LEU A 260 8.96 9.69 7.24
N THR A 261 8.24 8.67 7.69
CA THR A 261 8.23 8.25 9.10
C THR A 261 7.88 6.78 9.23
N ASP A 262 8.05 6.20 10.40
CA ASP A 262 7.73 4.81 10.67
C ASP A 262 6.61 4.57 11.69
N GLY A 263 6.13 5.63 12.34
CA GLY A 263 5.12 5.51 13.38
C GLY A 263 4.61 6.85 13.89
N LEU A 264 3.75 6.80 14.91
CA LEU A 264 3.24 8.00 15.54
C LEU A 264 4.30 8.65 16.44
N PRO A 265 4.27 9.99 16.60
CA PRO A 265 5.24 10.71 17.41
C PRO A 265 5.23 10.24 18.87
N THR A 266 6.40 9.84 19.36
CA THR A 266 6.59 9.39 20.74
C THR A 266 6.65 10.55 21.73
N GLN A 267 6.87 11.78 21.26
CA GLN A 267 6.84 12.99 22.08
C GLN A 267 6.23 14.19 21.35
N GLY A 268 5.82 15.20 22.11
CA GLY A 268 5.43 16.50 21.57
C GLY A 268 6.62 17.46 21.59
N LYS A 269 6.35 18.75 21.81
CA LYS A 269 7.41 19.78 21.94
C LYS A 269 8.41 19.53 23.06
N LYS A 270 8.01 18.82 24.12
CA LYS A 270 8.84 18.47 25.28
C LYS A 270 8.94 16.96 25.43
N PRO A 271 10.05 16.43 25.99
CA PRO A 271 10.20 15.01 26.25
C PRO A 271 9.09 14.49 27.18
N PRO A 272 8.68 13.22 27.04
CA PRO A 272 7.63 12.64 27.86
C PRO A 272 8.10 12.50 29.31
N GLY A 273 7.16 12.61 30.26
CA GLY A 273 7.45 12.43 31.68
C GLY A 273 7.79 10.98 32.08
N SER A 274 7.57 10.00 31.19
CA SER A 274 7.82 8.57 31.40
C SER A 274 8.62 7.98 30.25
N ALA A 275 9.41 6.95 30.55
CA ALA A 275 10.23 6.22 29.56
C ALA A 275 9.39 5.40 28.55
N MET A 276 8.15 5.06 28.90
CA MET A 276 7.19 4.40 28.01
C MET A 276 6.07 5.37 27.64
N VAL A 277 5.68 5.33 26.36
CA VAL A 277 4.64 6.18 25.77
C VAL A 277 3.54 5.26 25.24
N SER A 278 2.32 5.42 25.74
CA SER A 278 1.17 4.62 25.31
C SER A 278 0.67 5.04 23.93
N GLY A 279 -0.06 4.16 23.23
CA GLY A 279 -0.69 4.49 21.94
C GLY A 279 -1.58 5.74 22.03
N GLU A 280 -2.37 5.85 23.09
CA GLU A 280 -3.18 7.04 23.40
C GLU A 280 -2.36 8.33 23.51
N GLN A 281 -1.16 8.26 24.10
CA GLN A 281 -0.28 9.41 24.19
C GLN A 281 0.33 9.77 22.83
N ARG A 282 0.73 8.77 22.03
CA ARG A 282 1.21 8.99 20.65
C ARG A 282 0.14 9.62 19.77
N ARG A 283 -1.11 9.15 19.87
CA ARG A 283 -2.27 9.73 19.20
C ARG A 283 -2.47 11.21 19.57
N ARG A 284 -2.38 11.55 20.86
CA ARG A 284 -2.46 12.95 21.30
C ARG A 284 -1.32 13.80 20.75
N ASN A 285 -0.08 13.28 20.77
CA ASN A 285 1.07 13.99 20.19
C ASN A 285 0.86 14.24 18.70
N PHE A 286 0.35 13.26 17.96
CA PHE A 286 0.03 13.39 16.54
C PHE A 286 -1.01 14.48 16.29
N LEU A 287 -2.14 14.45 17.00
CA LEU A 287 -3.19 15.47 16.86
C LEU A 287 -2.68 16.87 17.21
N SER A 288 -1.81 16.98 18.22
CA SER A 288 -1.15 18.25 18.57
C SER A 288 -0.26 18.75 17.44
N ALA A 289 0.54 17.86 16.84
CA ALA A 289 1.39 18.17 15.70
C ALA A 289 0.57 18.63 14.50
N VAL A 290 -0.48 17.91 14.12
CA VAL A 290 -1.39 18.28 13.02
C VAL A 290 -1.93 19.71 13.20
N GLY A 291 -2.22 20.14 14.42
CA GLY A 291 -2.64 21.51 14.73
C GLY A 291 -1.59 22.59 14.48
N GLN A 292 -0.30 22.24 14.35
CA GLN A 292 0.79 23.16 14.03
C GLN A 292 1.03 23.34 12.53
N LEU A 293 0.52 22.43 11.70
CA LEU A 293 0.73 22.47 10.25
C LEU A 293 0.06 23.72 9.65
N PRO A 294 0.72 24.46 8.74
CA PRO A 294 0.07 25.53 8.00
C PRO A 294 -1.14 25.03 7.20
N LEU A 295 -2.23 25.81 7.22
CA LEU A 295 -3.44 25.48 6.47
C LEU A 295 -3.18 25.46 4.96
N GLY A 296 -3.76 24.46 4.29
CA GLY A 296 -3.77 24.37 2.83
C GLY A 296 -2.59 23.63 2.20
N VAL A 297 -1.62 23.16 3.00
CA VAL A 297 -0.48 22.36 2.52
C VAL A 297 -0.88 20.88 2.40
N PRO A 298 -0.83 20.27 1.21
CA PRO A 298 -0.96 18.83 1.03
C PRO A 298 0.19 18.08 1.70
N VAL A 299 -0.14 17.04 2.47
CA VAL A 299 0.86 16.19 3.12
C VAL A 299 0.84 14.80 2.52
N ASN A 300 1.90 14.46 1.80
CA ASN A 300 2.16 13.14 1.28
C ASN A 300 2.97 12.34 2.30
N THR A 301 2.39 11.28 2.87
CA THR A 301 3.09 10.44 3.84
C THR A 301 3.58 9.15 3.22
N ILE A 302 4.87 8.87 3.42
CA ILE A 302 5.52 7.59 3.12
C ILE A 302 5.81 6.93 4.46
N LEU A 303 5.05 5.88 4.78
CA LEU A 303 5.15 5.19 6.06
C LEU A 303 5.98 3.92 5.90
N PHE A 304 7.05 3.81 6.71
CA PHE A 304 7.91 2.63 6.82
C PHE A 304 7.54 1.82 8.07
N PRO A 305 6.49 0.97 7.99
CA PRO A 305 5.81 0.46 9.19
C PRO A 305 6.76 -0.23 10.16
N MET A 306 6.66 0.17 11.44
CA MET A 306 7.34 -0.48 12.55
C MET A 306 6.39 -1.35 13.37
N GLU A 307 6.91 -2.44 13.93
CA GLU A 307 6.22 -3.22 14.96
C GLU A 307 5.85 -2.35 16.17
N GLY A 308 4.61 -2.50 16.65
CA GLY A 308 4.15 -1.85 17.89
C GLY A 308 3.40 -0.53 17.71
N ASP A 309 3.11 -0.12 16.48
CA ASP A 309 2.26 1.05 16.20
C ASP A 309 1.17 0.76 15.13
N PRO A 310 0.17 -0.07 15.44
CA PRO A 310 -0.85 -0.48 14.46
C PRO A 310 -1.77 0.68 14.03
N GLU A 311 -1.88 1.75 14.82
CA GLU A 311 -2.75 2.88 14.52
C GLU A 311 -2.13 3.86 13.51
N ALA A 312 -0.80 3.88 13.38
CA ALA A 312 -0.07 4.82 12.53
C ALA A 312 -0.60 4.88 11.10
N ALA A 313 -0.76 3.73 10.45
CA ALA A 313 -1.23 3.65 9.05
C ALA A 313 -2.61 4.30 8.87
N ALA A 314 -3.55 4.00 9.76
CA ALA A 314 -4.91 4.56 9.69
C ALA A 314 -4.90 6.08 9.91
N MET A 315 -4.12 6.56 10.88
CA MET A 315 -4.04 7.99 11.20
C MET A 315 -3.38 8.81 10.08
N PHE A 316 -2.26 8.33 9.54
CA PHE A 316 -1.58 9.00 8.43
C PHE A 316 -2.41 8.96 7.14
N TRP A 317 -3.13 7.87 6.88
CA TRP A 317 -4.08 7.81 5.77
C TRP A 317 -5.20 8.86 5.90
N GLN A 318 -5.85 8.95 7.08
CA GLN A 318 -6.86 9.98 7.33
C GLN A 318 -6.29 11.40 7.19
N PHE A 319 -5.07 11.61 7.66
CA PHE A 319 -4.39 12.90 7.58
C PHE A 319 -4.05 13.30 6.15
N ALA A 320 -3.56 12.37 5.33
CA ALA A 320 -3.34 12.58 3.90
C ALA A 320 -4.65 12.99 3.19
N MET A 321 -5.76 12.30 3.47
CA MET A 321 -7.08 12.66 2.92
C MET A 321 -7.51 14.07 3.36
N ALA A 322 -7.35 14.41 4.64
CA ALA A 322 -7.74 15.71 5.18
C ALA A 322 -6.93 16.88 4.59
N THR A 323 -5.66 16.64 4.26
CA THR A 323 -4.76 17.64 3.67
C THR A 323 -4.79 17.64 2.13
N ARG A 324 -5.51 16.70 1.50
CA ARG A 324 -5.49 16.45 0.04
C ARG A 324 -4.13 16.00 -0.48
N GLY A 325 -3.32 15.36 0.37
CA GLY A 325 -2.11 14.65 -0.02
C GLY A 325 -2.35 13.16 -0.30
N ALA A 326 -1.28 12.40 -0.32
CA ALA A 326 -1.28 10.95 -0.55
C ALA A 326 -0.68 10.16 0.61
N PHE A 327 -1.02 8.88 0.71
CA PHE A 327 -0.46 7.99 1.71
C PHE A 327 -0.01 6.70 1.02
N ILE A 328 1.24 6.31 1.24
CA ILE A 328 1.78 5.05 0.75
C ILE A 328 2.57 4.32 1.85
N THR A 329 2.52 2.99 1.79
CA THR A 329 3.41 2.09 2.53
C THR A 329 4.16 1.26 1.50
N PRO A 330 5.33 1.73 1.03
CA PRO A 330 6.03 1.07 -0.05
C PRO A 330 6.57 -0.31 0.35
N SER A 331 6.74 -1.19 -0.63
CA SER A 331 7.49 -2.44 -0.46
C SER A 331 8.98 -2.14 -0.28
N ARG A 332 9.73 -3.04 0.36
CA ARG A 332 11.17 -2.86 0.62
C ARG A 332 12.02 -2.68 -0.65
N ASP A 333 11.53 -3.15 -1.78
CA ASP A 333 12.19 -3.07 -3.09
C ASP A 333 11.91 -1.76 -3.84
N TRP A 334 11.03 -0.91 -3.32
CA TRP A 334 10.78 0.46 -3.81
C TRP A 334 11.78 1.43 -3.14
N PRO A 335 12.21 2.57 -3.72
CA PRO A 335 11.75 3.19 -4.97
C PRO A 335 11.90 2.37 -6.23
#